data_AF-M4BPV7-F1
#
_entry.id   AF-M4BPV7-F1
#
_cell.length_a   1.000
_cell.length_b   1.000
_cell.length_c   1.000
_cell.angle_alpha   90.00
_cell.angle_beta   90.00
_cell.angle_gamma   90.00
#
_symmetry.space_group_name_H-M   'P 1'
#
loop_
_entity.id
_entity.type
_entity.pdbx_description
1 polymer ?
#
loop_
_entity_poly.entity_id
_entity_poly.type
_entity_poly.pdbx_seq_one_letter_code
_entity_poly.pdbx_strand_id
1 'polypeptide(L)'
;MPRGIRRDDLQAPPPVITPSNPLSPPGARGTSSAIPLAKKRQRFGQQEDLLLLQQVQLEAPYKAPHGTIQRTWDRMAEQLNAHPDFLMRLVKGSTVKARFDTLLSRHREWVGGKDIRIRGEGISEDGEIERDEGREDTEEREKRRKRDRRDGPFRGLMTEVVKQIDEIQAKEGDKTLLDDRGGEDAEGDRGYGQQRKRVYEEEEGASRRLGRRRVGSSGAGLMDGERWMMGRDGVGAQVSSSSHVRDNSVMVANGVIGRNKGGFEEEAVGLSLLGGRDTPDLATVQQAMGELLKMQHVLATRPSEGGLVKALETMNEARLREEEERTKQRDLELVIEKQRTKRRQMELDFERNERKKDREEQAKLIAGLLERLQSAHN
;
A
#
# COMPACT_ATOMS: atom_id res chain seq x y z
N MET A 1 -69.10 -18.48 23.15
CA MET A 1 -68.64 -19.41 24.20
C MET A 1 -67.22 -19.01 24.64
N PRO A 2 -67.06 -18.43 25.84
CA PRO A 2 -65.77 -18.00 26.38
C PRO A 2 -65.23 -19.00 27.42
N ARG A 3 -63.93 -19.32 27.40
CA ARG A 3 -63.07 -19.74 28.54
C ARG A 3 -61.62 -19.46 28.07
N GLY A 4 -60.79 -18.62 28.67
CA GLY A 4 -60.61 -18.35 30.10
C GLY A 4 -59.38 -19.14 30.57
N ILE A 5 -58.17 -18.61 30.38
CA ILE A 5 -56.97 -19.05 31.12
C ILE A 5 -56.22 -17.83 31.62
N ARG A 6 -55.92 -17.92 32.91
CA ARG A 6 -55.60 -16.87 33.86
C ARG A 6 -54.12 -16.48 33.79
N ARG A 7 -53.89 -15.18 34.00
CA ARG A 7 -52.73 -14.64 34.71
C ARG A 7 -52.74 -15.24 36.11
N ASP A 8 -51.62 -15.81 36.55
CA ASP A 8 -51.17 -15.78 37.95
C ASP A 8 -49.66 -16.15 37.95
N ASP A 9 -48.87 -15.30 38.61
CA ASP A 9 -47.66 -15.61 39.37
C ASP A 9 -46.40 -16.14 38.66
N LEU A 10 -45.70 -15.25 37.95
CA LEU A 10 -44.23 -15.32 37.87
C LEU A 10 -43.63 -14.43 38.98
N GLN A 11 -43.51 -15.08 40.13
CA GLN A 11 -42.71 -14.67 41.28
C GLN A 11 -41.33 -14.14 40.82
N ALA A 12 -41.08 -12.85 41.02
CA ALA A 12 -39.73 -12.31 40.90
C ALA A 12 -38.82 -12.97 41.95
N PRO A 13 -37.61 -13.44 41.59
CA PRO A 13 -36.68 -13.98 42.56
C PRO A 13 -36.26 -12.88 43.57
N PRO A 14 -36.15 -13.20 44.87
CA PRO A 14 -35.69 -12.23 45.86
C PRO A 14 -34.24 -11.80 45.56
N PRO A 15 -33.88 -10.54 45.89
CA PRO A 15 -32.51 -10.06 45.72
C PRO A 15 -31.56 -10.89 46.61
N VAL A 16 -30.54 -11.47 45.98
CA VAL A 16 -29.44 -12.13 46.67
C VAL A 16 -28.70 -11.08 47.47
N ILE A 17 -28.86 -11.12 48.79
CA ILE A 17 -28.05 -10.37 49.75
C ILE A 17 -26.64 -10.92 49.65
N THR A 18 -25.74 -10.14 49.04
CA THR A 18 -24.31 -10.42 49.07
C THR A 18 -23.81 -10.23 50.51
N PRO A 19 -23.16 -11.24 51.12
CA PRO A 19 -22.61 -11.09 52.44
C PRO A 19 -21.48 -10.04 52.41
N SER A 20 -21.59 -9.14 53.37
CA SER A 20 -20.67 -8.05 53.68
C SER A 20 -19.23 -8.53 53.69
N ASN A 21 -18.43 -7.92 52.83
CA ASN A 21 -16.99 -8.10 52.76
C ASN A 21 -16.37 -7.54 54.06
N PRO A 22 -15.66 -8.33 54.87
CA PRO A 22 -15.06 -7.83 56.10
C PRO A 22 -13.89 -6.90 55.78
N LEU A 23 -14.08 -5.63 56.15
CA LEU A 23 -13.11 -4.70 56.73
C LEU A 23 -11.63 -5.07 56.48
N SER A 24 -11.07 -4.61 55.36
CA SER A 24 -9.61 -4.57 55.17
C SER A 24 -8.98 -3.53 56.09
N PRO A 25 -7.87 -3.84 56.78
CA PRO A 25 -7.21 -2.93 57.70
C PRO A 25 -6.57 -1.72 56.97
N PRO A 26 -6.63 -0.50 57.55
CA PRO A 26 -5.95 0.67 57.02
C PRO A 26 -4.49 0.67 57.49
N GLY A 27 -3.57 0.16 56.67
CA GLY A 27 -2.16 0.23 57.08
C GLY A 27 -1.17 -0.53 56.22
N ALA A 28 -0.89 -0.04 55.01
CA ALA A 28 0.43 -0.18 54.39
C ALA A 28 0.55 0.80 53.23
N ARG A 29 0.99 2.02 53.54
CA ARG A 29 1.63 2.91 52.55
C ARG A 29 2.97 2.27 52.14
N GLY A 30 2.91 1.28 51.28
CA GLY A 30 4.04 0.86 50.47
C GLY A 30 4.05 1.71 49.21
N THR A 31 4.71 2.87 49.26
CA THR A 31 5.09 3.62 48.07
C THR A 31 6.18 2.84 47.32
N SER A 32 5.82 1.69 46.74
CA SER A 32 6.57 1.10 45.64
C SER A 32 6.23 1.93 44.42
N SER A 33 7.02 2.98 44.19
CA SER A 33 7.14 3.64 42.90
C SER A 33 7.70 2.65 41.87
N ALA A 34 6.90 1.66 41.51
CA ALA A 34 7.10 0.87 40.32
C ALA A 34 6.74 1.80 39.16
N ILE A 35 7.75 2.54 38.69
CA ILE A 35 7.72 3.18 37.38
C ILE A 35 7.15 2.14 36.42
N PRO A 36 6.02 2.38 35.73
CA PRO A 36 5.51 1.42 34.78
C PRO A 36 6.59 1.31 33.71
N LEU A 37 7.42 0.25 33.77
CA LEU A 37 8.37 -0.09 32.74
C LEU A 37 7.57 -0.07 31.45
N ALA A 38 7.84 0.91 30.61
CA ALA A 38 7.15 1.10 29.35
C ALA A 38 7.13 -0.26 28.67
N LYS A 39 5.95 -0.91 28.63
CA LYS A 39 5.79 -2.29 28.16
C LYS A 39 6.23 -2.29 26.70
N LYS A 40 7.50 -2.66 26.47
CA LYS A 40 8.06 -2.79 25.13
C LYS A 40 7.10 -3.71 24.36
N ARG A 41 6.53 -3.19 23.27
CA ARG A 41 5.55 -3.94 22.48
C ARG A 41 6.18 -5.27 22.10
N GLN A 42 5.58 -6.36 22.58
CA GLN A 42 6.03 -7.70 22.23
C GLN A 42 5.78 -7.90 20.74
N ARG A 43 6.80 -8.41 20.04
CA ARG A 43 6.76 -8.68 18.59
C ARG A 43 6.88 -10.18 18.39
N PHE A 44 6.33 -10.67 17.28
CA PHE A 44 6.55 -12.04 16.83
C PHE A 44 8.06 -12.28 16.65
N GLY A 45 8.56 -13.29 17.35
CA GLY A 45 9.89 -13.83 17.14
C GLY A 45 9.86 -14.93 16.08
N GLN A 46 11.03 -15.51 15.83
CA GLN A 46 11.19 -16.56 14.82
C GLN A 46 10.49 -17.85 15.22
N GLN A 47 10.51 -18.20 16.52
CA GLN A 47 9.86 -19.40 17.02
C GLN A 47 8.35 -19.31 16.87
N GLU A 48 7.78 -18.14 17.16
CA GLU A 48 6.34 -17.90 17.01
C GLU A 48 5.92 -17.87 15.55
N ASP A 49 6.75 -17.33 14.65
CA ASP A 49 6.51 -17.40 13.20
C ASP A 49 6.52 -18.85 12.70
N LEU A 50 7.41 -19.71 13.21
CA LEU A 50 7.44 -21.14 12.84
C LEU A 50 6.17 -21.87 13.29
N LEU A 51 5.76 -21.67 14.54
CA LEU A 51 4.51 -22.25 15.07
C LEU A 51 3.29 -21.76 14.27
N LEU A 52 3.25 -20.47 13.94
CA LEU A 52 2.22 -19.90 13.08
C LEU A 52 2.17 -20.62 11.73
N LEU A 53 3.30 -20.80 11.05
CA LEU A 53 3.32 -21.45 9.74
C LEU A 53 2.94 -22.91 9.79
N GLN A 54 3.37 -23.64 10.82
CA GLN A 54 2.94 -25.02 11.04
C GLN A 54 1.41 -25.07 11.19
N GLN A 55 0.83 -24.18 11.99
CA GLN A 55 -0.62 -24.13 12.17
C GLN A 55 -1.37 -23.73 10.89
N VAL A 56 -0.83 -22.78 10.11
CA VAL A 56 -1.39 -22.38 8.81
C VAL A 56 -1.36 -23.53 7.80
N GLN A 57 -0.31 -24.36 7.80
CA GLN A 57 -0.27 -25.55 6.95
C GLN A 57 -1.32 -26.59 7.35
N LEU A 58 -1.54 -26.77 8.65
CA LEU A 58 -2.50 -27.75 9.18
C LEU A 58 -3.95 -27.32 8.93
N GLU A 59 -4.30 -26.07 9.24
CA GLU A 59 -5.70 -25.60 9.13
C GLU A 59 -6.04 -25.02 7.75
N ALA A 60 -5.02 -24.64 6.95
CA ALA A 60 -5.17 -24.05 5.62
C ALA A 60 -6.28 -22.98 5.52
N PRO A 61 -6.20 -21.89 6.32
CA PRO A 61 -7.28 -20.89 6.43
C PRO A 61 -7.61 -20.19 5.11
N TYR A 62 -6.67 -20.19 4.16
CA TYR A 62 -6.84 -19.65 2.81
C TYR A 62 -7.72 -20.53 1.90
N LYS A 63 -7.99 -21.79 2.29
CA LYS A 63 -8.98 -22.68 1.61
C LYS A 63 -10.41 -22.47 2.14
N ALA A 64 -10.60 -21.67 3.17
CA ALA A 64 -11.90 -21.47 3.78
C ALA A 64 -12.83 -20.65 2.87
N PRO A 65 -14.14 -20.96 2.82
CA PRO A 65 -15.08 -20.23 1.97
C PRO A 65 -15.20 -18.76 2.39
N HIS A 66 -15.42 -17.89 1.40
CA HIS A 66 -15.58 -16.45 1.58
C HIS A 66 -16.65 -16.15 2.64
N GLY A 67 -16.33 -15.33 3.65
CA GLY A 67 -17.18 -15.03 4.80
C GLY A 67 -16.90 -15.85 6.06
N THR A 68 -16.25 -17.02 5.95
CA THR A 68 -15.81 -17.81 7.13
C THR A 68 -14.33 -17.67 7.44
N ILE A 69 -13.55 -17.09 6.53
CA ILE A 69 -12.10 -16.90 6.64
C ILE A 69 -11.71 -16.23 7.96
N GLN A 70 -12.44 -15.21 8.41
CA GLN A 70 -12.10 -14.54 9.68
C GLN A 70 -12.26 -15.48 10.89
N ARG A 71 -13.27 -16.34 10.88
CA ARG A 71 -13.52 -17.32 11.96
C ARG A 71 -12.42 -18.38 12.02
N THR A 72 -11.89 -18.81 10.87
CA THR A 72 -10.76 -19.76 10.84
C THR A 72 -9.50 -19.12 11.39
N TRP A 73 -9.23 -17.85 11.08
CA TRP A 73 -8.12 -17.10 11.71
C TRP A 73 -8.30 -16.93 13.22
N ASP A 74 -9.52 -16.68 13.71
CA ASP A 74 -9.78 -16.55 15.14
C ASP A 74 -9.56 -17.88 15.89
N ARG A 75 -10.05 -18.99 15.32
CA ARG A 75 -9.79 -20.35 15.84
C ARG A 75 -8.29 -20.67 15.89
N MET A 76 -7.56 -20.32 14.84
CA MET A 76 -6.11 -20.51 14.79
C MET A 76 -5.40 -19.70 15.89
N ALA A 77 -5.84 -18.47 16.14
CA ALA A 77 -5.30 -17.66 17.22
C ALA A 77 -5.55 -18.29 18.60
N GLU A 78 -6.73 -18.87 18.83
CA GLU A 78 -7.04 -19.63 20.05
C GLU A 78 -6.10 -20.83 20.24
N GLN A 79 -5.83 -21.58 19.17
CA GLN A 79 -4.90 -22.72 19.21
C GLN A 79 -3.46 -22.29 19.48
N LEU A 80 -2.99 -21.21 18.85
CA LEU A 80 -1.66 -20.66 19.13
C LEU A 80 -1.56 -20.17 20.57
N ASN A 81 -2.59 -19.51 21.09
CA ASN A 81 -2.64 -19.06 22.49
C ASN A 81 -2.67 -20.23 23.50
N ALA A 82 -3.19 -21.39 23.10
CA ALA A 82 -3.19 -22.61 23.91
C ALA A 82 -1.87 -23.38 23.83
N HIS A 83 -0.97 -23.05 22.90
CA HIS A 83 0.27 -23.77 22.69
C HIS A 83 1.31 -23.40 23.76
N PRO A 84 1.93 -24.36 24.47
CA PRO A 84 2.84 -24.08 25.60
C PRO A 84 4.10 -23.32 25.18
N ASP A 85 4.60 -23.56 23.96
CA ASP A 85 5.79 -22.88 23.44
C ASP A 85 5.50 -21.51 22.81
N PHE A 86 4.25 -21.06 22.80
CA PHE A 86 3.87 -19.77 22.23
C PHE A 86 4.00 -18.68 23.29
N LEU A 87 5.13 -17.96 23.27
CA LEU A 87 5.49 -17.00 24.32
C LEU A 87 4.84 -15.62 24.16
N MET A 88 4.05 -15.40 23.11
CA MET A 88 3.37 -14.13 22.89
C MET A 88 2.16 -13.95 23.79
N ARG A 89 1.90 -12.68 24.18
CA ARG A 89 0.59 -12.31 24.75
C ARG A 89 -0.53 -12.74 23.80
N LEU A 90 -1.68 -13.06 24.39
CA LEU A 90 -2.92 -13.42 23.70
C LEU A 90 -3.11 -12.64 22.39
N VAL A 91 -2.94 -13.35 21.27
CA VAL A 91 -3.11 -12.80 19.93
C VAL A 91 -4.52 -13.02 19.43
N LYS A 92 -4.99 -12.14 18.54
CA LYS A 92 -6.30 -12.24 17.87
C LYS A 92 -6.11 -12.76 16.44
N GLY A 93 -7.15 -13.33 15.83
CA GLY A 93 -7.08 -13.82 14.45
C GLY A 93 -6.65 -12.77 13.43
N SER A 94 -7.11 -11.52 13.59
CA SER A 94 -6.66 -10.41 12.73
C SER A 94 -5.16 -10.12 12.82
N THR A 95 -4.55 -10.29 13.99
CA THR A 95 -3.11 -10.10 14.20
C THR A 95 -2.31 -11.25 13.58
N VAL A 96 -2.82 -12.47 13.74
CA VAL A 96 -2.27 -13.69 13.12
C VAL A 96 -2.28 -13.58 11.60
N LYS A 97 -3.43 -13.19 11.01
CA LYS A 97 -3.57 -12.95 9.57
C LYS A 97 -2.58 -11.88 9.08
N ALA A 98 -2.54 -10.71 9.71
CA ALA A 98 -1.63 -9.64 9.32
C ALA A 98 -0.16 -10.05 9.38
N ARG A 99 0.20 -10.88 10.38
CA ARG A 99 1.55 -11.44 10.47
C ARG A 99 1.82 -12.39 9.32
N PHE A 100 0.90 -13.30 9.04
CA PHE A 100 1.01 -14.23 7.91
C PHE A 100 1.14 -13.50 6.55
N ASP A 101 0.34 -12.45 6.32
CA ASP A 101 0.43 -11.62 5.10
C ASP A 101 1.83 -10.98 4.98
N THR A 102 2.41 -10.51 6.09
CA THR A 102 3.78 -9.97 6.11
C THR A 102 4.82 -11.05 5.76
N LEU A 103 4.63 -12.27 6.24
CA LEU A 103 5.49 -13.41 5.96
C LEU A 103 5.41 -13.82 4.48
N LEU A 104 4.21 -13.82 3.90
CA LEU A 104 3.98 -14.05 2.46
C LEU A 104 4.69 -13.01 1.60
N SER A 105 4.49 -11.72 1.88
CA SER A 105 5.15 -10.64 1.14
C SER A 105 6.67 -10.76 1.18
N ARG A 106 7.24 -10.99 2.37
CA ARG A 106 8.69 -11.18 2.53
C ARG A 106 9.21 -12.40 1.77
N HIS A 107 8.45 -13.50 1.73
CA HIS A 107 8.84 -14.69 0.97
C HIS A 107 8.79 -14.43 -0.54
N ARG A 108 7.75 -13.76 -1.04
CA ARG A 108 7.63 -13.38 -2.46
C ARG A 108 8.76 -12.45 -2.91
N GLU A 109 9.12 -11.45 -2.11
CA GLU A 109 10.29 -10.59 -2.35
C GLU A 109 11.58 -11.40 -2.43
N TRP A 110 11.72 -12.41 -1.57
CA TRP A 110 12.89 -13.28 -1.56
C TRP A 110 12.96 -14.19 -2.80
N VAL A 111 11.83 -14.78 -3.22
CA VAL A 111 11.77 -15.60 -4.44
C VAL A 111 12.02 -14.74 -5.68
N GLY A 112 11.29 -13.63 -5.83
CA GLY A 112 11.43 -12.73 -6.98
C GLY A 112 12.81 -12.05 -7.05
N GLY A 113 13.42 -11.73 -5.91
CA GLY A 113 14.79 -11.23 -5.85
C GLY A 113 15.84 -12.25 -6.28
N LYS A 114 15.53 -13.56 -6.20
CA LYS A 114 16.41 -14.62 -6.71
C LYS A 114 16.31 -14.73 -8.23
N ASP A 115 15.11 -14.60 -8.79
CA ASP A 115 14.90 -14.62 -10.25
C ASP A 115 15.50 -13.40 -10.95
N ILE A 116 15.44 -12.22 -10.33
CA ILE A 116 16.08 -10.99 -10.86
C ILE A 116 17.61 -11.13 -10.88
N ARG A 117 18.21 -11.84 -9.91
CA ARG A 117 19.66 -12.09 -9.90
C ARG A 117 20.09 -13.09 -10.97
N ILE A 118 19.32 -14.17 -11.15
CA ILE A 118 19.60 -15.18 -12.19
C ILE A 118 19.46 -14.59 -13.59
N ARG A 119 18.55 -13.63 -13.80
CA ARG A 119 18.42 -12.91 -15.09
C ARG A 119 19.39 -11.72 -15.26
N GLY A 120 19.91 -11.16 -14.18
CA GLY A 120 20.83 -10.02 -14.19
C GLY A 120 22.31 -10.40 -14.34
N GLU A 121 22.66 -11.66 -14.12
CA GLU A 121 23.93 -12.23 -14.59
C GLU A 121 23.80 -12.43 -16.11
N GLY A 122 24.29 -11.45 -16.86
CA GLY A 122 24.30 -11.46 -18.32
C GLY A 122 24.91 -12.76 -18.83
N ILE A 123 24.09 -13.59 -19.46
CA ILE A 123 24.56 -14.63 -20.36
C ILE A 123 25.05 -13.87 -21.59
N SER A 124 26.34 -13.56 -21.61
CA SER A 124 27.05 -13.12 -22.81
C SER A 124 26.89 -14.20 -23.89
N GLU A 125 26.66 -13.81 -25.14
CA GLU A 125 26.43 -14.70 -26.29
C GLU A 125 27.65 -15.59 -26.63
N ASP A 126 28.79 -15.28 -26.00
CA ASP A 126 30.10 -15.91 -26.08
C ASP A 126 30.38 -16.96 -24.98
N GLY A 127 29.43 -17.22 -24.06
CA GLY A 127 29.50 -18.37 -23.14
C GLY A 127 30.58 -18.29 -22.04
N GLU A 128 31.34 -17.21 -21.98
CA GLU A 128 32.26 -16.94 -20.88
C GLU A 128 31.52 -16.17 -19.78
N ILE A 129 31.14 -16.89 -18.72
CA ILE A 129 30.72 -16.28 -17.46
C ILE A 129 31.96 -15.61 -16.89
N GLU A 130 32.18 -14.35 -17.25
CA GLU A 130 33.16 -13.49 -16.62
C GLU A 130 32.70 -13.27 -15.17
N ARG A 131 33.06 -14.23 -14.30
CA ARG A 131 32.92 -14.08 -12.87
C ARG A 131 33.86 -12.97 -12.49
N ASP A 132 33.35 -11.76 -12.42
CA ASP A 132 33.96 -10.73 -11.59
C ASP A 132 33.92 -11.27 -10.16
N GLU A 133 34.92 -12.09 -9.81
CA GLU A 133 35.27 -12.53 -8.46
C GLU A 133 35.83 -11.33 -7.67
N GLY A 134 35.18 -10.17 -7.83
CA GLY A 134 35.40 -8.94 -7.11
C GLY A 134 35.00 -9.16 -5.67
N ARG A 135 35.88 -9.84 -4.92
CA ARG A 135 36.13 -9.70 -3.49
C ARG A 135 34.86 -9.34 -2.70
N GLU A 136 33.79 -10.13 -2.87
CA GLU A 136 32.61 -10.01 -2.02
C GLU A 136 33.13 -10.31 -0.61
N ASP A 137 33.17 -9.28 0.25
CA ASP A 137 33.72 -9.36 1.59
C ASP A 137 33.26 -10.69 2.20
N THR A 138 34.23 -11.54 2.54
CA THR A 138 33.95 -12.89 3.06
C THR A 138 32.96 -12.84 4.24
N GLU A 139 32.93 -11.72 4.96
CA GLU A 139 31.91 -11.35 5.94
C GLU A 139 30.49 -11.20 5.39
N GLU A 140 30.25 -10.54 4.26
CA GLU A 140 28.90 -10.41 3.70
C GLU A 140 28.38 -11.77 3.24
N ARG A 141 29.24 -12.58 2.61
CA ARG A 141 28.91 -13.95 2.23
C ARG A 141 28.59 -14.82 3.44
N GLU A 142 29.34 -14.66 4.54
CA GLU A 142 29.05 -15.37 5.79
C GLU A 142 27.77 -14.84 6.48
N LYS A 143 27.53 -13.52 6.48
CA LYS A 143 26.29 -12.91 6.99
C LYS A 143 25.08 -13.41 6.20
N ARG A 144 25.20 -13.56 4.88
CA ARG A 144 24.18 -14.19 4.01
C ARG A 144 23.95 -15.65 4.39
N ARG A 145 25.00 -16.46 4.49
CA ARG A 145 24.89 -17.86 4.94
C ARG A 145 24.24 -18.00 6.32
N LYS A 146 24.55 -17.09 7.25
CA LYS A 146 23.92 -17.02 8.59
C LYS A 146 22.46 -16.58 8.53
N ARG A 147 22.04 -15.76 7.57
CA ARG A 147 20.63 -15.46 7.31
C ARG A 147 19.91 -16.67 6.73
N ASP A 148 20.49 -17.30 5.71
CA ASP A 148 19.89 -18.47 5.05
C ASP A 148 19.75 -19.68 5.99
N ARG A 149 20.73 -19.91 6.89
CA ARG A 149 20.60 -20.95 7.93
C ARG A 149 19.50 -20.64 8.94
N ARG A 150 19.28 -19.38 9.29
CA ARG A 150 18.24 -18.97 10.25
C ARG A 150 16.84 -19.04 9.64
N ASP A 151 16.70 -18.59 8.40
CA ASP A 151 15.41 -18.58 7.70
C ASP A 151 15.13 -19.91 6.97
N GLY A 152 16.07 -20.86 6.98
CA GLY A 152 15.99 -22.16 6.30
C GLY A 152 14.71 -22.98 6.57
N PRO A 153 14.36 -23.31 7.83
CA PRO A 153 13.16 -24.07 8.12
C PRO A 153 11.87 -23.31 7.77
N PHE A 154 11.87 -21.99 8.01
CA PHE A 154 10.76 -21.11 7.64
C PHE A 154 10.53 -21.11 6.13
N ARG A 155 11.60 -21.07 5.34
CA ARG A 155 11.56 -21.00 3.89
C ARG A 155 10.93 -22.24 3.27
N GLY A 156 11.25 -23.43 3.77
CA GLY A 156 10.65 -24.67 3.28
C GLY A 156 9.13 -24.67 3.46
N LEU A 157 8.67 -24.30 4.67
CA LEU A 157 7.24 -24.23 4.98
C LEU A 157 6.52 -23.18 4.13
N MET A 158 7.11 -21.98 3.98
CA MET A 158 6.53 -20.92 3.17
C MET A 158 6.46 -21.26 1.69
N THR A 159 7.50 -21.89 1.13
CA THR A 159 7.47 -22.30 -0.28
C THR A 159 6.32 -23.27 -0.54
N GLU A 160 6.06 -24.20 0.38
CA GLU A 160 4.94 -25.13 0.27
C GLU A 160 3.58 -24.41 0.40
N VAL A 161 3.43 -23.50 1.38
CA VAL A 161 2.19 -22.73 1.54
C VAL A 161 1.89 -21.85 0.32
N VAL A 162 2.90 -21.15 -0.20
CA VAL A 162 2.75 -20.30 -1.39
C VAL A 162 2.37 -21.14 -2.60
N LYS A 163 3.02 -22.29 -2.80
CA LYS A 163 2.66 -23.23 -3.87
C LYS A 163 1.19 -23.65 -3.77
N GLN A 164 0.70 -23.98 -2.57
CA GLN A 164 -0.71 -24.35 -2.38
C GLN A 164 -1.67 -23.19 -2.66
N ILE A 165 -1.32 -21.97 -2.26
CA ILE A 165 -2.13 -20.77 -2.55
C ILE A 165 -2.19 -20.53 -4.06
N ASP A 166 -1.05 -20.58 -4.74
CA ASP A 166 -0.96 -20.32 -6.18
C ASP A 166 -1.70 -21.42 -6.98
N GLU A 167 -1.64 -22.68 -6.55
CA GLU A 167 -2.44 -23.78 -7.13
C GLU A 167 -3.94 -23.58 -7.00
N ILE A 168 -4.42 -23.03 -5.87
CA ILE A 168 -5.85 -22.72 -5.67
C ILE A 168 -6.25 -21.57 -6.60
N GLN A 169 -5.45 -20.51 -6.65
CA GLN A 169 -5.71 -19.36 -7.52
C GLN A 169 -5.73 -19.75 -9.00
N ALA A 170 -4.83 -20.64 -9.43
CA ALA A 170 -4.82 -21.17 -10.79
C ALA A 170 -6.11 -21.96 -11.11
N LYS A 171 -6.61 -22.77 -10.15
CA LYS A 171 -7.85 -23.54 -10.31
C LYS A 171 -9.11 -22.67 -10.28
N GLU A 172 -9.10 -21.56 -9.56
CA GLU A 172 -10.22 -20.62 -9.51
C GLU A 172 -10.26 -19.71 -10.75
N GLY A 173 -9.10 -19.23 -11.22
CA GLY A 173 -9.01 -18.37 -12.40
C GLY A 173 -9.48 -19.03 -13.70
N ASP A 174 -9.30 -20.35 -13.83
CA ASP A 174 -9.76 -21.12 -14.99
C ASP A 174 -11.30 -21.26 -15.05
N LYS A 175 -11.98 -21.26 -13.89
CA LYS A 175 -13.44 -21.41 -13.82
C LYS A 175 -14.20 -20.15 -14.22
N THR A 176 -13.62 -18.98 -14.01
CA THR A 176 -14.26 -17.69 -14.37
C THR A 176 -14.24 -17.38 -15.87
N LEU A 177 -13.49 -18.13 -16.68
CA LEU A 177 -13.33 -17.84 -18.12
C LEU A 177 -14.24 -18.67 -19.03
N LEU A 178 -14.99 -19.64 -18.50
CA LEU A 178 -15.88 -20.50 -19.30
C LEU A 178 -17.38 -20.17 -19.18
N ASP A 179 -17.79 -19.28 -18.26
CA ASP A 179 -19.21 -18.94 -18.07
C ASP A 179 -19.67 -17.64 -18.78
N ASP A 180 -18.77 -16.90 -19.44
CA ASP A 180 -19.09 -15.62 -20.12
C ASP A 180 -19.49 -15.77 -21.62
N ARG A 181 -19.96 -16.96 -22.04
CA ARG A 181 -20.41 -17.20 -23.43
C ARG A 181 -21.92 -17.37 -23.63
N GLY A 182 -22.74 -16.99 -22.66
CA GLY A 182 -24.19 -17.06 -22.80
C GLY A 182 -24.93 -16.12 -21.85
N GLY A 183 -25.01 -14.84 -22.22
CA GLY A 183 -25.74 -13.84 -21.43
C GLY A 183 -25.64 -12.43 -22.01
N GLU A 184 -25.92 -12.28 -23.31
CA GLU A 184 -26.53 -11.02 -23.76
C GLU A 184 -27.84 -10.86 -22.98
N ASP A 185 -28.20 -9.61 -22.62
CA ASP A 185 -29.46 -9.23 -21.95
C ASP A 185 -29.41 -9.04 -20.42
N ALA A 186 -28.47 -8.22 -19.91
CA ALA A 186 -28.67 -7.57 -18.61
C ALA A 186 -27.90 -6.24 -18.51
N GLU A 187 -28.38 -5.21 -19.21
CA GLU A 187 -28.11 -3.82 -18.84
C GLU A 187 -28.74 -3.53 -17.47
N GLY A 188 -27.92 -3.30 -16.44
CA GLY A 188 -28.43 -2.87 -15.15
C GLY A 188 -27.41 -2.90 -14.02
N ASP A 189 -26.78 -1.75 -13.80
CA ASP A 189 -26.40 -1.28 -12.46
C ASP A 189 -25.28 -2.03 -11.70
N ARG A 190 -24.01 -1.73 -12.05
CA ARG A 190 -22.88 -1.89 -11.12
C ARG A 190 -21.90 -0.72 -11.22
N GLY A 191 -22.28 0.39 -10.61
CA GLY A 191 -21.46 1.59 -10.49
C GLY A 191 -20.92 1.85 -9.09
N TYR A 192 -20.31 0.90 -8.36
CA TYR A 192 -19.61 1.21 -7.10
C TYR A 192 -18.45 0.24 -6.84
N GLY A 193 -17.20 0.66 -7.11
CA GLY A 193 -16.04 -0.14 -6.72
C GLY A 193 -14.62 0.39 -6.98
N GLN A 194 -14.43 1.46 -7.78
CA GLN A 194 -13.07 1.89 -8.16
C GLN A 194 -12.51 3.16 -7.46
N GLN A 195 -13.17 3.72 -6.44
CA GLN A 195 -12.72 4.96 -5.80
C GLN A 195 -12.10 4.80 -4.41
N ARG A 196 -11.19 3.83 -4.21
CA ARG A 196 -10.40 3.72 -2.96
C ARG A 196 -8.90 3.53 -3.16
N LYS A 197 -8.34 4.03 -4.26
CA LYS A 197 -6.87 3.97 -4.48
C LYS A 197 -6.23 5.29 -4.96
N ARG A 198 -6.78 6.43 -4.56
CA ARG A 198 -6.15 7.76 -4.77
C ARG A 198 -6.47 8.74 -3.63
N VAL A 199 -5.95 8.52 -2.43
CA VAL A 199 -5.71 9.57 -1.43
C VAL A 199 -4.62 9.04 -0.50
N TYR A 200 -3.33 9.22 -0.81
CA TYR A 200 -2.21 9.21 0.15
C TYR A 200 -0.86 9.61 -0.51
N GLU A 201 -0.86 10.45 -1.55
CA GLU A 201 0.40 10.93 -2.17
C GLU A 201 0.54 12.45 -2.30
N GLU A 202 -0.38 13.25 -1.75
CA GLU A 202 -0.21 14.70 -1.67
C GLU A 202 -0.27 15.19 -0.22
N GLU A 203 0.81 15.00 0.54
CA GLU A 203 1.08 15.84 1.72
C GLU A 203 2.54 15.81 2.23
N GLU A 204 3.53 15.49 1.39
CA GLU A 204 4.96 15.69 1.76
C GLU A 204 5.52 17.04 1.26
N GLY A 205 4.70 18.08 1.37
CA GLY A 205 4.99 19.41 0.81
C GLY A 205 4.99 20.57 1.79
N ALA A 206 5.03 20.37 3.12
CA ALA A 206 5.08 21.51 4.06
C ALA A 206 5.58 21.14 5.47
N SER A 207 6.86 20.85 5.66
CA SER A 207 7.45 20.88 7.01
C SER A 207 8.95 21.15 7.01
N ARG A 208 9.30 22.40 6.68
CA ARG A 208 10.64 22.96 6.97
C ARG A 208 10.51 24.42 7.41
N ARG A 209 9.92 24.67 8.59
CA ARG A 209 9.98 26.02 9.20
C ARG A 209 9.62 26.04 10.68
N LEU A 210 10.37 25.34 11.54
CA LEU A 210 10.38 25.67 12.98
C LEU A 210 11.79 25.52 13.58
N GLY A 211 12.42 26.66 13.87
CA GLY A 211 13.04 26.89 15.18
C GLY A 211 14.43 26.32 15.46
N ARG A 212 15.47 26.78 14.75
CA ARG A 212 16.84 26.76 15.30
C ARG A 212 16.95 27.88 16.35
N ARG A 213 16.72 27.56 17.63
CA ARG A 213 17.12 28.44 18.74
C ARG A 213 18.65 28.42 18.82
N ARG A 214 19.25 29.58 18.59
CA ARG A 214 20.63 29.88 18.97
C ARG A 214 20.71 29.87 20.50
N VAL A 215 21.50 28.97 21.07
CA VAL A 215 22.07 29.16 22.40
C VAL A 215 23.43 29.82 22.16
N GLY A 216 23.58 31.03 22.68
CA GLY A 216 24.85 31.74 22.67
C GLY A 216 25.84 31.04 23.58
N SER A 217 27.07 30.91 23.11
CA SER A 217 28.23 30.83 23.99
C SER A 217 29.24 31.84 23.49
N SER A 218 29.43 32.88 24.30
CA SER A 218 30.54 33.80 24.22
C SER A 218 31.86 33.03 24.31
N GLY A 219 32.83 33.43 23.49
CA GLY A 219 34.19 32.89 23.53
C GLY A 219 35.03 33.57 22.48
N ALA A 220 35.87 34.50 22.94
CA ALA A 220 36.73 35.40 22.18
C ALA A 220 37.85 34.71 21.37
N GLY A 221 38.42 35.46 20.42
CA GLY A 221 39.62 35.13 19.64
C GLY A 221 39.44 35.55 18.19
N LEU A 222 39.62 36.83 17.82
CA LEU A 222 40.92 37.42 17.45
C LEU A 222 41.72 36.53 16.47
N MET A 223 41.68 36.85 15.17
CA MET A 223 42.84 37.19 14.34
C MET A 223 42.47 37.21 12.85
N ASP A 224 42.79 38.35 12.24
CA ASP A 224 43.36 38.57 10.90
C ASP A 224 42.75 37.92 9.64
N GLY A 225 42.43 38.83 8.71
CA GLY A 225 43.32 38.97 7.56
C GLY A 225 42.78 38.53 6.21
N GLU A 226 42.93 39.44 5.25
CA GLU A 226 42.98 39.20 3.80
C GLU A 226 41.62 39.10 3.08
N ARG A 227 41.10 40.20 2.53
CA ARG A 227 41.54 40.85 1.26
C ARG A 227 41.60 39.85 0.11
N TRP A 228 40.50 39.73 -0.63
CA TRP A 228 40.53 39.63 -2.09
C TRP A 228 39.38 40.44 -2.69
N MET A 229 39.76 41.58 -3.28
CA MET A 229 38.97 42.28 -4.28
C MET A 229 39.15 41.57 -5.62
N MET A 230 38.04 41.14 -6.22
CA MET A 230 37.79 41.07 -7.66
C MET A 230 36.26 41.27 -7.76
N GLY A 231 35.69 42.16 -8.54
CA GLY A 231 36.15 42.64 -9.84
C GLY A 231 35.09 42.25 -10.87
N ARG A 232 34.14 43.18 -11.05
CA ARG A 232 33.55 43.61 -12.34
C ARG A 232 32.55 42.73 -13.12
N ASP A 233 31.66 43.51 -13.74
CA ASP A 233 30.96 43.35 -15.01
C ASP A 233 29.65 42.52 -15.05
N GLY A 234 28.54 43.25 -14.86
CA GLY A 234 27.59 43.60 -15.91
C GLY A 234 27.03 42.50 -16.82
N VAL A 235 25.70 42.46 -16.95
CA VAL A 235 24.93 42.54 -18.20
C VAL A 235 23.45 42.44 -17.83
N GLY A 236 22.68 43.45 -18.23
CA GLY A 236 21.23 43.47 -18.09
C GLY A 236 20.56 42.56 -19.12
N ALA A 237 19.38 42.05 -18.78
CA ALA A 237 18.40 41.57 -19.73
C ALA A 237 16.99 41.78 -19.18
N GLN A 238 16.10 42.10 -20.09
CA GLN A 238 14.85 42.81 -19.88
C GLN A 238 13.79 41.95 -19.21
N VAL A 239 12.99 42.60 -18.37
CA VAL A 239 11.74 42.06 -17.83
C VAL A 239 10.68 42.21 -18.92
N SER A 240 10.32 41.11 -19.58
CA SER A 240 9.13 41.04 -20.41
C SER A 240 7.94 40.64 -19.54
N SER A 241 7.06 41.62 -19.33
CA SER A 241 5.71 41.47 -18.84
C SER A 241 4.93 40.54 -19.78
N SER A 242 4.39 39.42 -19.27
CA SER A 242 3.38 38.63 -19.99
C SER A 242 2.15 38.48 -19.11
N SER A 243 1.11 39.20 -19.52
CA SER A 243 -0.26 39.18 -19.02
C SER A 243 -0.85 37.78 -19.08
N HIS A 244 -1.26 37.24 -17.93
CA HIS A 244 -2.13 36.06 -17.90
C HIS A 244 -3.58 36.44 -17.63
N VAL A 245 -4.40 35.72 -18.38
CA VAL A 245 -5.80 35.95 -18.70
C VAL A 245 -6.69 35.54 -17.53
N ARG A 246 -7.59 36.48 -17.19
CA ARG A 246 -8.97 36.36 -16.68
C ARG A 246 -9.42 35.02 -16.10
N ASP A 247 -9.77 35.10 -14.83
CA ASP A 247 -10.75 34.29 -14.12
C ASP A 247 -12.08 34.17 -14.89
N ASN A 248 -12.61 32.94 -14.99
CA ASN A 248 -14.03 32.70 -15.22
C ASN A 248 -14.44 31.46 -14.39
N SER A 249 -14.72 31.72 -13.11
CA SER A 249 -15.38 30.79 -12.20
C SER A 249 -16.90 30.90 -12.42
N VAL A 250 -17.49 29.91 -13.10
CA VAL A 250 -18.94 29.75 -13.17
C VAL A 250 -19.33 28.67 -12.17
N MET A 251 -19.93 29.10 -11.06
CA MET A 251 -20.72 28.24 -10.19
C MET A 251 -22.00 27.84 -10.91
N VAL A 252 -22.18 26.54 -11.19
CA VAL A 252 -23.49 25.98 -11.48
C VAL A 252 -23.90 25.14 -10.27
N ALA A 253 -24.90 25.67 -9.57
CA ALA A 253 -25.62 24.99 -8.52
C ALA A 253 -26.40 23.81 -9.11
N ASN A 254 -26.09 22.59 -8.68
CA ASN A 254 -26.99 21.46 -8.89
C ASN A 254 -28.01 21.42 -7.74
N GLY A 255 -29.23 21.83 -8.10
CA GLY A 255 -30.41 21.79 -7.27
C GLY A 255 -30.77 20.38 -6.84
N VAL A 256 -31.07 20.27 -5.55
CA VAL A 256 -31.80 19.19 -4.92
C VAL A 256 -33.20 19.11 -5.55
N ILE A 257 -33.50 18.03 -6.27
CA ILE A 257 -34.88 17.69 -6.66
C ILE A 257 -35.29 16.40 -5.94
N GLY A 258 -36.14 16.60 -4.93
CA GLY A 258 -37.37 15.85 -4.68
C GLY A 258 -37.35 14.33 -4.84
N ARG A 259 -37.27 13.64 -3.70
CA ARG A 259 -37.88 12.31 -3.50
C ARG A 259 -39.37 12.39 -3.83
N ASN A 260 -39.79 11.81 -4.97
CA ASN A 260 -41.18 11.45 -5.18
C ASN A 260 -41.41 10.02 -4.70
N LYS A 261 -42.17 9.90 -3.60
CA LYS A 261 -42.89 8.69 -3.23
C LYS A 261 -44.22 8.70 -3.98
N GLY A 262 -44.33 7.93 -5.05
CA GLY A 262 -45.59 7.42 -5.59
C GLY A 262 -45.34 5.93 -5.82
N GLY A 263 -46.10 5.01 -5.22
CA GLY A 263 -47.52 4.87 -5.48
C GLY A 263 -47.65 4.00 -6.73
N PHE A 264 -47.34 2.71 -6.56
CA PHE A 264 -47.59 1.67 -7.57
C PHE A 264 -49.12 1.49 -7.61
N GLU A 265 -49.79 2.24 -8.48
CA GLU A 265 -51.10 1.87 -8.99
C GLU A 265 -50.89 1.20 -10.35
N GLU A 266 -51.24 -0.08 -10.35
CA GLU A 266 -51.25 -0.99 -11.48
C GLU A 266 -52.42 -0.60 -12.39
N GLU A 267 -52.21 0.40 -13.25
CA GLU A 267 -53.19 0.77 -14.26
C GLU A 267 -53.01 -0.15 -15.48
N ALA A 268 -53.86 -1.16 -15.54
CA ALA A 268 -54.02 -2.04 -16.69
C ALA A 268 -54.42 -1.21 -17.91
N VAL A 269 -53.44 -0.91 -18.77
CA VAL A 269 -53.69 -0.29 -20.08
C VAL A 269 -54.38 -1.34 -20.96
N GLY A 270 -55.70 -1.29 -20.96
CA GLY A 270 -56.55 -2.11 -21.81
C GLY A 270 -56.22 -1.85 -23.27
N LEU A 271 -55.65 -2.86 -23.92
CA LEU A 271 -55.64 -3.04 -25.37
C LEU A 271 -57.10 -3.10 -25.87
N SER A 272 -57.70 -1.93 -26.08
CA SER A 272 -58.94 -1.78 -26.85
C SER A 272 -58.58 -1.83 -28.33
N LEU A 273 -58.21 -3.04 -28.75
CA LEU A 273 -58.22 -3.45 -30.14
C LEU A 273 -59.68 -3.64 -30.53
N LEU A 274 -60.24 -2.74 -31.35
CA LEU A 274 -61.24 -2.98 -32.41
C LEU A 274 -62.05 -1.71 -32.73
N GLY A 275 -62.04 -1.32 -34.00
CA GLY A 275 -63.22 -0.70 -34.61
C GLY A 275 -63.09 0.75 -35.09
N GLY A 276 -62.22 1.01 -36.06
CA GLY A 276 -62.24 2.25 -36.83
C GLY A 276 -61.37 2.13 -38.07
N ARG A 277 -61.95 1.74 -39.20
CA ARG A 277 -61.29 1.81 -40.52
C ARG A 277 -61.31 3.27 -40.97
N ASP A 278 -60.50 4.09 -40.33
CA ASP A 278 -60.16 5.41 -40.86
C ASP A 278 -58.97 5.19 -41.79
N THR A 279 -59.22 5.31 -43.10
CA THR A 279 -58.15 5.33 -44.09
C THR A 279 -57.21 6.47 -43.72
N PRO A 280 -55.89 6.23 -43.58
CA PRO A 280 -54.94 7.28 -43.23
C PRO A 280 -55.06 8.41 -44.25
N ASP A 281 -55.28 9.62 -43.75
CA ASP A 281 -55.39 10.82 -44.58
C ASP A 281 -54.12 10.98 -45.43
N LEU A 282 -54.29 11.26 -46.72
CA LEU A 282 -53.22 11.36 -47.69
C LEU A 282 -52.18 12.42 -47.28
N ALA A 283 -52.63 13.45 -46.55
CA ALA A 283 -51.77 14.48 -45.98
C ALA A 283 -50.78 13.91 -44.95
N THR A 284 -51.21 12.99 -44.09
CA THR A 284 -50.34 12.34 -43.10
C THR A 284 -49.29 11.46 -43.77
N VAL A 285 -49.66 10.77 -44.87
CA VAL A 285 -48.72 9.95 -45.65
C VAL A 285 -47.66 10.83 -46.33
N GLN A 286 -48.07 11.95 -46.93
CA GLN A 286 -47.12 12.90 -47.55
C GLN A 286 -46.19 13.54 -46.52
N GLN A 287 -46.69 13.88 -45.33
CA GLN A 287 -45.86 14.39 -44.25
C GLN A 287 -44.85 13.34 -43.77
N ALA A 288 -45.28 12.09 -43.55
CA ALA A 288 -44.39 11.00 -43.15
C ALA A 288 -43.30 10.73 -44.20
N MET A 289 -43.64 10.77 -45.49
CA MET A 289 -42.64 10.67 -46.56
C MET A 289 -41.64 11.84 -46.56
N GLY A 290 -42.12 13.06 -46.30
CA GLY A 290 -41.28 14.25 -46.19
C GLY A 290 -40.30 14.15 -45.00
N GLU A 291 -40.74 13.62 -43.87
CA GLU A 291 -39.88 13.38 -42.70
C GLU A 291 -38.86 12.26 -42.96
N LEU A 292 -39.25 11.19 -43.65
CA LEU A 292 -38.36 10.11 -44.02
C LEU A 292 -37.19 10.59 -44.92
N LEU A 293 -37.48 11.45 -45.90
CA LEU A 293 -36.46 12.05 -46.76
C LEU A 293 -35.52 12.98 -45.99
N LYS A 294 -36.03 13.75 -45.02
CA LYS A 294 -35.20 14.58 -44.13
C LYS A 294 -34.26 13.73 -43.28
N MET A 295 -34.75 12.62 -42.71
CA MET A 295 -33.92 11.69 -41.95
C MET A 295 -32.84 11.05 -42.83
N GLN A 296 -33.18 10.68 -44.07
CA GLN A 296 -32.21 10.12 -45.01
C GLN A 296 -31.11 11.13 -45.36
N HIS A 297 -31.45 12.42 -45.50
CA HIS A 297 -30.45 13.46 -45.75
C HIS A 297 -29.54 13.68 -44.55
N VAL A 298 -30.09 13.72 -43.32
CA VAL A 298 -29.30 13.82 -42.07
C VAL A 298 -28.32 12.66 -41.94
N LEU A 299 -28.73 11.44 -42.30
CA LEU A 299 -27.85 10.27 -42.29
C LEU A 299 -26.78 10.34 -43.40
N ALA A 300 -27.11 10.86 -44.57
CA ALA A 300 -26.16 11.01 -45.68
C ALA A 300 -25.11 12.11 -45.44
N THR A 301 -25.47 13.17 -44.70
CA THR A 301 -24.53 14.25 -44.32
C THR A 301 -23.75 13.96 -43.05
N ARG A 302 -24.03 12.84 -42.37
CA ARG A 302 -23.30 12.45 -41.16
C ARG A 302 -21.86 12.12 -41.59
N PRO A 303 -20.83 12.79 -41.03
CA PRO A 303 -19.45 12.49 -41.38
C PRO A 303 -19.24 11.00 -41.13
N SER A 304 -18.80 10.29 -42.17
CA SER A 304 -18.68 8.83 -42.17
C SER A 304 -17.98 8.39 -40.89
N GLU A 305 -18.59 7.50 -40.13
CA GLU A 305 -18.11 7.02 -38.83
C GLU A 305 -16.64 6.56 -38.90
N GLY A 306 -16.16 6.13 -40.07
CA GLY A 306 -14.75 5.81 -40.33
C GLY A 306 -13.75 6.94 -40.07
N GLY A 307 -14.13 8.21 -40.17
CA GLY A 307 -13.26 9.34 -39.83
C GLY A 307 -13.04 9.49 -38.32
N LEU A 308 -14.10 9.25 -37.54
CA LEU A 308 -14.03 9.29 -36.07
C LEU A 308 -13.24 8.10 -35.52
N VAL A 309 -13.42 6.91 -36.11
CA VAL A 309 -12.64 5.72 -35.74
C VAL A 309 -11.15 5.96 -35.97
N LYS A 310 -10.77 6.48 -37.14
CA LYS A 310 -9.35 6.77 -37.44
C LYS A 310 -8.77 7.84 -36.52
N ALA A 311 -9.54 8.88 -36.17
CA ALA A 311 -9.10 9.89 -35.21
C ALA A 311 -8.88 9.30 -33.81
N LEU A 312 -9.79 8.44 -33.34
CA LEU A 312 -9.65 7.74 -32.06
C LEU A 312 -8.45 6.80 -32.05
N GLU A 313 -8.19 6.08 -33.14
CA GLU A 313 -6.98 5.25 -33.29
C GLU A 313 -5.71 6.10 -33.17
N THR A 314 -5.64 7.24 -33.87
CA THR A 314 -4.47 8.13 -33.79
C THR A 314 -4.25 8.71 -32.39
N MET A 315 -5.32 9.05 -31.67
CA MET A 315 -5.23 9.52 -30.28
C MET A 315 -4.76 8.42 -29.33
N ASN A 316 -5.26 7.20 -29.51
CA ASN A 316 -4.84 6.05 -28.70
C ASN A 316 -3.37 5.69 -28.95
N GLU A 317 -2.92 5.74 -30.22
CA GLU A 317 -1.52 5.49 -30.56
C GLU A 317 -0.59 6.59 -29.99
N ALA A 318 -1.00 7.86 -30.06
CA ALA A 318 -0.25 8.96 -29.45
C ALA A 318 -0.15 8.82 -27.93
N ARG A 319 -1.25 8.44 -27.27
CA ARG A 319 -1.27 8.18 -25.83
C ARG A 319 -0.37 7.02 -25.44
N LEU A 320 -0.34 5.95 -26.23
CA LEU A 320 0.53 4.80 -25.98
C LEU A 320 2.02 5.19 -26.08
N ARG A 321 2.40 5.99 -27.09
CA ARG A 321 3.77 6.54 -27.19
C ARG A 321 4.14 7.42 -25.99
N GLU A 322 3.23 8.27 -25.52
CA GLU A 322 3.47 9.10 -24.34
C GLU A 322 3.66 8.26 -23.08
N GLU A 323 2.86 7.21 -22.89
CA GLU A 323 3.01 6.29 -21.76
C GLU A 323 4.36 5.54 -21.82
N GLU A 324 4.79 5.09 -23.00
CA GLU A 324 6.12 4.49 -23.20
C GLU A 324 7.27 5.46 -22.87
N GLU A 325 7.20 6.71 -23.34
CA GLU A 325 8.21 7.73 -23.04
C GLU A 325 8.26 8.05 -21.54
N ARG A 326 7.10 8.10 -20.87
CA ARG A 326 7.04 8.27 -19.40
C ARG A 326 7.70 7.11 -18.66
N THR A 327 7.54 5.87 -19.13
CA THR A 327 8.24 4.73 -18.51
C THR A 327 9.76 4.83 -18.68
N LYS A 328 10.24 5.20 -19.87
CA LYS A 328 11.67 5.43 -20.14
C LYS A 328 12.25 6.55 -19.28
N GLN A 329 11.51 7.64 -19.07
CA GLN A 329 11.93 8.73 -18.19
C GLN A 329 12.05 8.28 -16.73
N ARG A 330 11.08 7.51 -16.23
CA ARG A 330 11.13 6.95 -14.86
C ARG A 330 12.32 6.02 -14.67
N ASP A 331 12.63 5.20 -15.66
CA ASP A 331 13.79 4.30 -15.60
C ASP A 331 15.12 5.08 -15.55
N LEU A 332 15.25 6.15 -16.35
CA LEU A 332 16.42 7.03 -16.31
C LEU A 332 16.56 7.75 -14.95
N GLU A 333 15.46 8.26 -14.39
CA GLU A 333 15.45 8.88 -13.06
C GLU A 333 15.90 7.90 -11.97
N LEU A 334 15.42 6.65 -12.01
CA LEU A 334 15.84 5.60 -11.09
C LEU A 334 17.34 5.28 -11.22
N VAL A 335 17.90 5.28 -12.42
CA VAL A 335 19.35 5.09 -12.64
C VAL A 335 20.14 6.26 -12.02
N ILE A 336 19.69 7.49 -12.23
CA ILE A 336 20.33 8.69 -11.66
C ILE A 336 20.27 8.64 -10.12
N GLU A 337 19.13 8.26 -9.55
CA GLU A 337 18.96 8.14 -8.10
C GLU A 337 19.87 7.05 -7.50
N LYS A 338 19.97 5.89 -8.15
CA LYS A 338 20.92 4.82 -7.77
C LYS A 338 22.37 5.32 -7.78
N GLN A 339 22.77 6.12 -8.78
CA GLN A 339 24.10 6.69 -8.82
C GLN A 339 24.33 7.72 -7.71
N ARG A 340 23.34 8.59 -7.44
CA ARG A 340 23.41 9.59 -6.36
C ARG A 340 23.54 8.93 -4.99
N THR A 341 22.76 7.88 -4.72
CA THR A 341 22.83 7.13 -3.48
C THR A 341 24.17 6.39 -3.33
N LYS A 342 24.69 5.78 -4.40
CA LYS A 342 26.02 5.16 -4.42
C LYS A 342 27.13 6.18 -4.10
N ARG A 343 27.07 7.38 -4.70
CA ARG A 343 28.03 8.46 -4.43
C ARG A 343 28.02 8.89 -2.97
N ARG A 344 26.83 9.10 -2.41
CA ARG A 344 26.65 9.46 -0.99
C ARG A 344 27.16 8.38 -0.05
N GLN A 345 27.00 7.11 -0.40
CA GLN A 345 27.51 6.00 0.39
C GLN A 345 29.04 6.02 0.42
N MET A 346 29.71 6.21 -0.73
CA MET A 346 31.16 6.33 -0.79
C MET A 346 31.69 7.52 0.03
N GLU A 347 31.00 8.67 0.01
CA GLU A 347 31.35 9.84 0.82
C GLU A 347 31.24 9.56 2.32
N LEU A 348 30.17 8.90 2.76
CA LEU A 348 30.00 8.49 4.17
C LEU A 348 31.07 7.48 4.61
N ASP A 349 31.44 6.54 3.75
CA ASP A 349 32.48 5.55 4.05
C ASP A 349 33.87 6.19 4.08
N PHE A 350 34.12 7.19 3.23
CA PHE A 350 35.32 8.02 3.30
C PHE A 350 35.40 8.78 4.63
N GLU A 351 34.33 9.47 5.04
CA GLU A 351 34.27 10.21 6.31
C GLU A 351 34.47 9.28 7.54
N ARG A 352 33.89 8.07 7.50
CA ARG A 352 34.10 7.06 8.55
C ARG A 352 35.56 6.62 8.63
N ASN A 353 36.21 6.40 7.49
CA ASN A 353 37.61 6.00 7.43
C ASN A 353 38.54 7.11 7.92
N GLU A 354 38.26 8.36 7.56
CA GLU A 354 38.99 9.53 8.05
C GLU A 354 38.89 9.64 9.58
N ARG A 355 37.67 9.60 10.14
CA ARG A 355 37.48 9.60 11.60
C ARG A 355 38.13 8.41 12.31
N LYS A 356 38.23 7.25 11.64
CA LYS A 356 38.93 6.09 12.18
C LYS A 356 40.43 6.33 12.22
N LYS A 357 41.00 6.92 11.17
CA LYS A 357 42.41 7.30 11.10
C LYS A 357 42.77 8.31 12.20
N ASP A 358 41.93 9.32 12.42
CA ASP A 358 42.14 10.30 13.50
C ASP A 358 42.16 9.63 14.88
N ARG A 359 41.27 8.67 15.13
CA ARG A 359 41.26 7.90 16.38
C ARG A 359 42.50 7.02 16.54
N GLU A 360 42.99 6.43 15.46
CA GLU A 360 44.23 5.64 15.46
C GLU A 360 45.45 6.53 15.74
N GLU A 361 45.49 7.74 15.17
CA GLU A 361 46.55 8.72 15.45
C GLU A 361 46.49 9.22 16.90
N GLN A 362 45.31 9.52 17.43
CA GLN A 362 45.12 9.86 18.84
C GLN A 362 45.55 8.71 19.77
N ALA A 363 45.18 7.47 19.44
CA ALA A 363 45.57 6.29 20.21
C ALA A 363 47.10 6.10 20.21
N LYS A 364 47.77 6.33 19.08
CA LYS A 364 49.25 6.29 18.98
C LYS A 364 49.91 7.36 19.85
N LEU A 365 49.38 8.58 19.87
CA LEU A 365 49.88 9.66 20.72
C LEU A 365 49.75 9.32 22.21
N ILE A 366 48.59 8.78 22.62
CA ILE A 366 48.35 8.34 24.01
C ILE A 366 49.31 7.21 24.39
N ALA A 367 49.47 6.20 23.51
CA ALA A 367 50.39 5.09 23.74
C ALA A 367 51.85 5.58 23.91
N GLY A 368 52.31 6.48 23.04
CA GLY A 368 53.65 7.05 23.14
C GLY A 368 53.87 7.90 24.40
N LEU A 369 52.85 8.59 24.90
CA LEU A 369 52.93 9.30 26.19
C LEU A 369 53.04 8.31 27.36
N LEU A 370 52.26 7.23 27.34
CA LEU A 370 52.32 6.19 28.38
C LEU A 370 53.69 5.50 28.42
N GLU A 371 54.28 5.20 27.26
CA GLU A 371 55.62 4.60 27.17
C GLU A 371 56.71 5.51 27.75
N ARG A 372 56.66 6.82 27.48
CA ARG A 372 57.58 7.80 28.08
C ARG A 372 57.42 7.90 29.59
N LEU A 373 56.19 7.86 30.10
CA LEU A 373 55.92 7.89 31.54
C LEU A 373 56.44 6.62 32.23
N GLN A 374 56.27 5.45 31.62
CA GLN A 374 56.82 4.19 32.14
C GLN A 374 58.35 4.20 32.13
N SER A 375 58.96 4.73 31.08
CA SER A 375 60.42 4.82 30.96
C SER A 375 61.05 5.79 31.98
N ALA A 376 60.31 6.79 32.46
CA ALA A 376 60.79 7.74 33.46
C ALA A 376 60.69 7.22 34.91
N HIS A 377 59.92 6.16 35.15
CA HIS A 377 59.76 5.55 36.47
C HIS A 377 60.78 4.43 36.72
N ASN A 378 61.31 3.83 35.65
CA ASN A 378 62.42 2.88 35.73
C ASN A 378 63.76 3.62 35.71
#